data_AF-A0A447R9X6-F1
#
_entry.id   AF-A0A447R9X6-F1
#
_cell.length_a   1.000
_cell.length_b   1.000
_cell.length_c   1.000
_cell.angle_alpha   90.00
_cell.angle_beta   90.00
_cell.angle_gamma   90.00
#
_symmetry.space_group_name_H-M   'P 1'
#
loop_
_entity.id
_entity.type
_entity.pdbx_description
1 polymer ?
#
loop_
_entity_poly.entity_id
_entity_poly.type
_entity_poly.pdbx_seq_one_letter_code
_entity_poly.pdbx_strand_id
1 'polypeptide(L)'
;MGDEVKIEYKAPLPKKFDLVITAKAFGDNANRPIPVRVGNEEQTLVLGHDVSTITLHFNNPTDANTLVIAPPVPVSTNEGNILGHSPRKLGIGMVEIKVVNAES
;
A
#
# COMPACT_ATOMS: atom_id res chain seq x y z
N MET A 1 10.59 10.00 -8.81
CA MET A 1 9.28 9.59 -8.26
C MET A 1 9.13 8.12 -8.56
N GLY A 2 8.84 7.29 -7.54
CA GLY A 2 8.59 5.86 -7.72
C GLY A 2 7.24 5.62 -8.40
N ASP A 3 7.04 4.42 -8.97
CA ASP A 3 5.74 4.03 -9.50
C ASP A 3 4.73 3.86 -8.35
N GLU A 4 3.48 4.22 -8.60
CA GLU A 4 2.41 4.18 -7.61
C GLU A 4 1.39 3.07 -7.92
N VAL A 5 0.89 2.43 -6.87
CA VAL A 5 -0.29 1.56 -6.93
C VAL A 5 -1.49 2.35 -6.45
N LYS A 6 -2.58 2.32 -7.23
CA LYS A 6 -3.86 2.95 -6.88
C LYS A 6 -4.93 1.88 -6.75
N ILE A 7 -5.62 1.86 -5.61
CA ILE A 7 -6.78 1.01 -5.36
C ILE A 7 -7.99 1.93 -5.25
N GLU A 8 -8.88 1.86 -6.23
CA GLU A 8 -10.11 2.65 -6.27
C GLU A 8 -11.29 1.82 -5.75
N TYR A 9 -11.99 2.36 -4.75
CA TYR A 9 -13.17 1.75 -4.16
C TYR A 9 -14.44 2.32 -4.82
N LYS A 10 -15.46 1.46 -4.95
CA LYS A 10 -16.76 1.85 -5.52
C LYS A 10 -17.47 2.95 -4.72
N ALA A 11 -17.31 2.93 -3.40
CA ALA A 11 -17.81 3.94 -2.48
C ALA A 11 -16.62 4.67 -1.81
N PRO A 12 -16.82 5.91 -1.32
CA PRO A 12 -15.82 6.57 -0.50
C PRO A 12 -15.34 5.70 0.67
N LEU A 13 -14.05 5.83 1.00
CA LEU A 13 -13.52 5.25 2.24
C LEU A 13 -14.14 5.98 3.45
N PRO A 14 -14.28 5.32 4.62
CA PRO A 14 -14.88 5.95 5.79
C PRO A 14 -14.18 7.26 6.18
N LYS A 15 -14.88 8.17 6.86
CA LYS A 15 -14.33 9.46 7.31
C LYS A 15 -13.15 9.29 8.25
N LYS A 16 -13.15 8.24 9.06
CA LYS A 16 -12.03 7.81 9.90
C LYS A 16 -11.91 6.30 9.85
N PHE A 17 -10.73 5.78 9.58
CA PHE A 17 -10.53 4.34 9.50
C PHE A 17 -9.09 3.93 9.77
N ASP A 18 -8.96 2.67 10.16
CA ASP A 18 -7.71 1.96 10.23
C ASP A 18 -7.51 1.18 8.93
N LEU A 19 -6.35 1.38 8.32
CA LEU A 19 -5.86 0.56 7.23
C LEU A 19 -4.92 -0.50 7.82
N VAL A 20 -5.42 -1.73 7.94
CA VAL A 20 -4.64 -2.88 8.41
C VAL A 20 -4.03 -3.57 7.20
N ILE A 21 -2.70 -3.59 7.14
CA ILE A 21 -1.92 -4.11 6.02
C ILE A 21 -1.08 -5.28 6.51
N THR A 22 -1.25 -6.45 5.90
CA THR A 22 -0.35 -7.59 6.08
C THR A 22 0.48 -7.75 4.81
N ALA A 23 1.79 -7.51 4.90
CA ALA A 23 2.68 -7.46 3.74
C ALA A 23 4.15 -7.61 4.13
N LYS A 24 5.02 -7.69 3.11
CA LYS A 24 6.48 -7.54 3.22
C LYS A 24 7.01 -6.58 2.15
N ALA A 25 8.12 -5.92 2.40
CA ALA A 25 8.80 -5.15 1.37
C ALA A 25 9.52 -6.06 0.37
N PHE A 26 9.60 -5.61 -0.88
CA PHE A 26 10.36 -6.29 -1.92
C PHE A 26 11.72 -5.61 -2.14
N GLY A 27 12.80 -6.40 -2.12
CA GLY A 27 14.16 -5.93 -2.34
C GLY A 27 14.55 -4.75 -1.43
N ASP A 28 15.15 -3.72 -2.03
CA ASP A 28 15.65 -2.54 -1.32
C ASP A 28 14.56 -1.66 -0.70
N ASN A 29 13.27 -1.94 -0.92
CA ASN A 29 12.20 -1.22 -0.21
C ASN A 29 12.13 -1.59 1.28
N ALA A 30 12.79 -2.68 1.70
CA ALA A 30 12.79 -3.08 3.10
C ALA A 30 13.45 -2.02 4.00
N ASN A 31 12.82 -1.76 5.14
CA ASN A 31 13.21 -0.75 6.13
C ASN A 31 13.26 0.68 5.57
N ARG A 32 12.61 0.94 4.42
CA ARG A 32 12.45 2.28 3.85
C ARG A 32 11.04 2.80 4.07
N PRO A 33 10.85 4.12 4.19
CA PRO A 33 9.53 4.71 4.23
C PRO A 33 8.80 4.54 2.89
N ILE A 34 7.58 4.03 2.95
CA ILE A 34 6.67 3.85 1.82
C ILE A 34 5.45 4.74 2.10
N PRO A 35 5.28 5.85 1.36
CA PRO A 35 4.08 6.69 1.46
C PRO A 35 2.81 5.92 1.11
N VAL A 36 1.79 6.10 1.96
CA VAL A 36 0.42 5.61 1.76
C VAL A 36 -0.53 6.78 1.89
N ARG A 37 -1.35 7.04 0.86
CA ARG A 37 -2.19 8.24 0.78
C ARG A 37 -3.66 7.93 0.58
N VAL A 38 -4.50 8.75 1.20
CA VAL A 38 -5.96 8.78 1.03
C VAL A 38 -6.40 10.23 0.99
N GLY A 39 -6.90 10.69 -0.16
CA GLY A 39 -7.18 12.12 -0.36
C GLY A 39 -5.92 12.96 -0.16
N ASN A 40 -5.98 13.89 0.82
CA ASN A 40 -4.87 14.78 1.17
C ASN A 40 -4.03 14.27 2.35
N GLU A 41 -4.38 13.13 2.94
CA GLU A 41 -3.66 12.58 4.09
C GLU A 41 -2.64 11.53 3.64
N GLU A 42 -1.46 11.56 4.26
CA GLU A 42 -0.36 10.64 4.01
C GLU A 42 0.11 10.04 5.35
N GLN A 43 0.22 8.71 5.37
CA GLN A 43 0.85 7.94 6.44
C GLN A 43 2.09 7.24 5.88
N THR A 44 3.07 6.96 6.74
CA THR A 44 4.28 6.23 6.35
C THR A 44 4.18 4.77 6.78
N LEU A 45 4.31 3.87 5.81
CA LEU A 45 4.46 2.43 6.04
C LEU A 45 5.94 2.07 6.02
N VAL A 46 6.40 1.28 6.99
CA VAL A 46 7.73 0.66 6.99
C VAL A 46 7.57 -0.85 7.12
N LEU A 47 8.10 -1.58 6.14
CA LEU A 47 8.03 -3.04 6.09
C LEU A 47 9.44 -3.64 6.05
N GLY A 48 9.62 -4.80 6.67
CA GLY A 48 10.84 -5.61 6.54
C GLY A 48 10.75 -6.61 5.39
N HIS A 49 11.69 -7.56 5.36
CA HIS A 49 11.68 -8.68 4.40
C HIS A 49 10.70 -9.79 4.78
N ASP A 50 10.34 -9.88 6.06
CA ASP A 50 9.35 -10.84 6.55
C ASP A 50 7.96 -10.24 6.51
N VAL A 51 6.95 -11.11 6.40
CA VAL A 51 5.55 -10.70 6.44
C VAL A 51 5.23 -10.19 7.85
N SER A 52 4.69 -8.99 7.94
CA SER A 52 4.20 -8.38 9.17
C SER A 52 2.85 -7.70 8.94
N THR A 53 2.14 -7.44 10.03
CA THR A 53 0.89 -6.66 10.01
C THR A 53 1.12 -5.30 10.64
N ILE A 54 0.77 -4.24 9.92
CA ILE A 54 0.88 -2.84 10.34
C ILE A 54 -0.48 -2.17 10.19
N THR A 55 -0.85 -1.35 11.17
CA THR A 55 -2.05 -0.52 11.12
C THR A 55 -1.65 0.93 10.90
N LEU A 56 -2.25 1.57 9.89
CA LEU A 56 -2.15 3.00 9.63
C LEU A 56 -3.50 3.65 9.92
N HIS A 57 -3.48 4.88 10.45
CA HIS A 57 -4.68 5.58 10.89
C HIS A 57 -4.98 6.76 9.95
N PHE A 58 -6.17 6.81 9.37
CA PHE A 58 -6.55 7.85 8.41
C PHE A 58 -7.80 8.63 8.85
N ASN A 59 -7.75 9.96 8.68
CA ASN A 59 -8.84 10.91 8.55
C ASN A 59 -9.07 11.30 7.07
N ASN A 60 -10.21 10.90 6.52
CA ASN A 60 -10.63 11.18 5.14
C ASN A 60 -11.84 12.15 5.09
N PRO A 61 -11.68 13.43 5.47
CA PRO A 61 -12.80 14.37 5.48
C PRO A 61 -13.34 14.69 4.08
N THR A 62 -12.57 14.43 3.02
CA THR A 62 -12.90 14.77 1.63
C THR A 62 -13.65 13.67 0.88
N ASP A 63 -14.05 12.57 1.54
CA ASP A 63 -14.71 11.42 0.89
C ASP A 63 -13.89 10.82 -0.25
N ALA A 64 -12.55 10.79 -0.12
CA ALA A 64 -11.71 10.13 -1.09
C ALA A 64 -12.03 8.63 -1.12
N ASN A 65 -12.05 8.06 -2.32
CA ASN A 65 -12.31 6.65 -2.56
C ASN A 65 -11.06 5.89 -3.04
N THR A 66 -9.91 6.55 -3.10
CA THR A 66 -8.67 5.99 -3.64
C THR A 66 -7.61 5.90 -2.57
N LEU A 67 -7.05 4.69 -2.42
CA LEU A 67 -5.85 4.41 -1.64
C LEU A 67 -4.65 4.35 -2.59
N VAL A 68 -3.61 5.13 -2.31
CA VAL A 68 -2.37 5.15 -3.09
C VAL A 68 -1.22 4.62 -2.24
N ILE A 69 -0.41 3.71 -2.78
CA ILE A 69 0.80 3.18 -2.14
C ILE A 69 1.97 3.38 -3.09
N ALA A 70 3.05 4.02 -2.63
CA ALA A 70 4.16 4.45 -3.47
C ALA A 70 5.52 3.93 -2.95
N PRO A 71 5.92 2.68 -3.25
CA PRO A 71 7.25 2.19 -2.90
C PRO A 71 8.34 3.04 -3.57
N PRO A 72 9.43 3.41 -2.86
CA PRO A 72 10.43 4.34 -3.39
C PRO A 72 11.32 3.73 -4.49
N VAL A 73 11.57 2.43 -4.44
CA VAL A 73 12.49 1.72 -5.36
C VAL A 73 11.88 0.41 -5.88
N PRO A 74 10.75 0.46 -6.63
CA PRO A 74 10.17 -0.74 -7.22
C PRO A 74 11.12 -1.36 -8.24
N VAL A 75 11.24 -2.69 -8.25
CA VAL A 75 12.19 -3.43 -9.09
C VAL A 75 11.44 -4.23 -10.15
N SER A 76 11.87 -4.12 -11.41
CA SER A 76 11.40 -4.99 -12.49
C SER A 76 11.95 -6.40 -12.32
N THR A 77 11.07 -7.38 -12.11
CA THR A 77 11.44 -8.79 -11.90
C THR A 77 10.46 -9.74 -12.59
N ASN A 78 10.94 -10.93 -12.91
CA ASN A 78 10.11 -12.04 -13.38
C ASN A 78 9.60 -12.94 -12.24
N GLU A 79 9.91 -12.59 -10.99
CA GLU A 79 9.42 -13.32 -9.83
C GLU A 79 7.88 -13.32 -9.79
N GLY A 80 7.30 -14.52 -9.68
CA GLY A 80 5.84 -14.71 -9.73
C GLY A 80 5.19 -14.33 -11.07
N ASN A 81 5.98 -14.16 -12.13
CA ASN A 81 5.46 -13.83 -13.46
C ASN A 81 5.07 -15.09 -14.25
N ILE A 82 4.14 -14.93 -15.20
CA ILE A 82 3.74 -16.00 -16.12
C ILE A 82 4.69 -15.97 -17.32
N LEU A 83 5.19 -17.13 -17.73
CA LEU A 83 6.05 -17.27 -18.91
C LEU A 83 5.43 -16.57 -20.13
N GLY A 84 6.22 -15.74 -20.81
CA GLY A 84 5.79 -14.97 -21.98
C GLY A 84 5.22 -13.58 -21.69
N HIS A 85 5.08 -13.17 -20.42
CA HIS A 85 4.69 -11.81 -20.05
C HIS A 85 5.89 -10.91 -19.72
N SER A 86 5.72 -9.60 -19.88
CA SER A 86 6.73 -8.61 -19.47
C SER A 86 6.97 -8.67 -17.95
N PRO A 87 8.20 -8.38 -17.47
CA PRO A 87 8.51 -8.35 -16.04
C PRO A 87 7.57 -7.42 -15.26
N ARG A 88 7.20 -7.82 -14.04
CA ARG A 88 6.40 -6.99 -13.13
C ARG A 88 7.31 -6.06 -12.35
N LYS A 89 6.84 -4.84 -12.09
CA LYS A 89 7.48 -3.97 -11.10
C LYS A 89 6.94 -4.32 -9.71
N LEU A 90 7.81 -4.81 -8.83
CA LEU A 90 7.46 -5.17 -7.45
C LEU A 90 8.13 -4.23 -6.46
N GLY A 91 7.35 -3.67 -5.54
CA GLY A 91 7.84 -2.92 -4.38
C GLY A 91 7.38 -3.50 -3.04
N ILE A 92 6.22 -4.14 -3.00
CA ILE A 92 5.62 -4.76 -1.82
C ILE A 92 5.01 -6.10 -2.22
N GLY A 93 5.26 -7.14 -1.43
CA GLY A 93 4.51 -8.39 -1.47
C GLY A 93 3.29 -8.30 -0.56
N MET A 94 2.12 -7.98 -1.14
CA MET A 94 0.88 -7.81 -0.41
C MET A 94 0.22 -9.16 -0.10
N VAL A 95 -0.19 -9.37 1.16
CA VAL A 95 -0.97 -10.55 1.58
C VAL A 95 -2.42 -10.16 1.84
N GLU A 96 -2.64 -9.08 2.58
CA GLU A 96 -3.98 -8.65 2.97
C GLU A 96 -4.04 -7.13 3.16
N ILE A 97 -5.17 -6.53 2.77
CA ILE A 97 -5.53 -5.15 3.10
C ILE A 97 -6.95 -5.17 3.67
N LYS A 98 -7.13 -4.54 4.83
CA LYS A 98 -8.45 -4.31 5.43
C LYS A 98 -8.63 -2.83 5.74
N VAL A 99 -9.82 -2.34 5.40
CA VAL A 99 -10.32 -1.04 5.84
C VAL A 99 -11.27 -1.32 7.00
N VAL A 100 -10.90 -0.89 8.21
CA VAL A 100 -11.69 -1.08 9.42
C VAL A 100 -12.18 0.29 9.86
N ASN A 101 -13.50 0.49 9.93
CA ASN A 101 -14.05 1.77 10.35
C ASN A 101 -13.58 2.08 11.78
N ALA A 102 -13.03 3.28 11.98
CA ALA A 102 -12.51 3.71 13.28
C ALA A 102 -13.55 4.51 14.09
N GLU A 103 -14.82 4.50 13.67
CA GLU A 103 -15.89 5.15 14.42
C GLU A 103 -16.29 4.37 15.67
N SER A 104 -16.45 5.14 16.76
CA SER A 104 -16.92 4.75 18.09
C SER A 104 -18.43 4.61 18.15
#